data_AF-A0A949X2I8-F1
#
_entry.id   AF-A0A949X2I8-F1
#
_cell.length_a   1.000
_cell.length_b   1.000
_cell.length_c   1.000
_cell.angle_alpha   90.00
_cell.angle_beta   90.00
_cell.angle_gamma   90.00
#
_symmetry.space_group_name_H-M   'P 1'
#
loop_
_entity.id
_entity.type
_entity.pdbx_description
1 polymer ?
#
loop_
_entity_poly.entity_id
_entity_poly.type
_entity_poly.pdbx_seq_one_letter_code
_entity_poly.pdbx_strand_id
1 'polypeptide(L)'
;MRWSSRFSIRFLPTLMLVIAVATALLFSALPEEKRLSVYSNVAHYSLGVTQTNNADYIGLLELLEPLGSVTARIAGDHWKFRYNDVECDFMPGKTRTRVRGSDMDLPAAFLLENSRGLISVSSIGMLLPRILGGAVTFNESARRLFIGNVAVHFTAQIAKAPSPKLVMNFTSPVNPMISTEPGKLRMIFSHDAVVAPGSPTLTFDSSAIPSASFVENNGSAEITVTSSGPVMASFSNDGRTISIAPPSTTSPQAQAQNQLTAPAQSVPPPISAPVLIASTNSPVPSQHAFALIDAAHGGDERGAALSDQLAEKDVTLSISRLLRSELISRGIVTNLIRDGDVGISLDQRAATANASGAAIYICLHATTQGDHLALYTALMQSAGVSRGIFLDWGTAQTRYTQMSLIAESGVASELRLKQLPVRSFAAPLRPLNNITTAAVAVEVTPLGGAVSQLAAADFQRSIAGAIAAGVTDVRDKLQGGPK
;
A
#
# COMPACT_ATOMS: atom_id res chain seq x y z
N MET A 1 -43.94 -70.14 -12.32
CA MET A 1 -43.65 -68.72 -12.61
C MET A 1 -43.51 -68.01 -11.26
N ARG A 2 -42.34 -68.04 -10.62
CA ARG A 2 -41.27 -67.00 -10.62
C ARG A 2 -41.84 -65.58 -10.55
N TRP A 3 -41.61 -64.75 -9.54
CA TRP A 3 -40.67 -64.84 -8.42
C TRP A 3 -41.12 -63.91 -7.25
N SER A 4 -41.02 -64.45 -6.04
CA SER A 4 -40.86 -63.83 -4.72
C SER A 4 -39.76 -62.75 -4.69
N SER A 5 -39.59 -61.84 -3.73
CA SER A 5 -40.29 -61.42 -2.52
C SER A 5 -39.42 -60.34 -1.86
N ARG A 6 -40.07 -59.34 -1.24
CA ARG A 6 -39.74 -58.66 0.04
C ARG A 6 -38.27 -58.39 0.38
N PHE A 7 -37.93 -57.14 0.64
CA PHE A 7 -36.93 -56.80 1.66
C PHE A 7 -37.29 -55.53 2.43
N SER A 8 -37.13 -55.64 3.75
CA SER A 8 -37.49 -54.73 4.81
C SER A 8 -36.32 -53.83 5.22
N ILE A 9 -36.69 -52.72 5.86
CA ILE A 9 -35.88 -51.64 6.45
C ILE A 9 -34.79 -52.14 7.40
N ARG A 10 -33.56 -51.61 7.28
CA ARG A 10 -32.60 -51.42 8.39
C ARG A 10 -31.71 -50.18 8.15
N PHE A 11 -31.65 -49.33 9.18
CA PHE A 11 -30.64 -48.29 9.41
C PHE A 11 -29.24 -48.93 9.51
N LEU A 12 -28.21 -48.27 8.96
CA LEU A 12 -26.80 -48.51 9.29
C LEU A 12 -26.03 -47.17 9.36
N PRO A 13 -25.23 -46.93 10.42
CA PRO A 13 -24.39 -45.74 10.58
C PRO A 13 -23.02 -45.97 9.90
N THR A 14 -22.41 -44.92 9.35
CA THR A 14 -20.98 -44.96 9.00
C THR A 14 -20.36 -43.57 9.16
N LEU A 15 -19.95 -43.31 10.40
CA LEU A 15 -18.96 -42.31 10.78
C LEU A 15 -17.58 -43.02 10.82
N MET A 16 -16.53 -42.28 10.47
CA MET A 16 -15.10 -42.64 10.56
C MET A 16 -14.58 -43.67 9.56
N LEU A 17 -13.94 -43.19 8.48
CA LEU A 17 -12.55 -43.52 8.08
C LEU A 17 -12.32 -43.15 6.61
N VAL A 18 -12.30 -41.86 6.28
CA VAL A 18 -11.51 -41.30 5.16
C VAL A 18 -11.00 -39.91 5.57
N ILE A 19 -10.40 -39.84 6.77
CA ILE A 19 -9.56 -38.73 7.22
C ILE A 19 -8.14 -39.28 7.27
N ALA A 20 -7.45 -39.20 6.13
CA ALA A 20 -5.99 -39.22 5.96
C ALA A 20 -5.75 -39.45 4.46
N VAL A 21 -4.91 -38.63 3.81
CA VAL A 21 -4.71 -38.57 2.35
C VAL A 21 -5.73 -37.70 1.60
N ALA A 22 -5.83 -36.43 2.01
CA ALA A 22 -5.84 -35.28 1.09
C ALA A 22 -5.44 -33.97 1.83
N THR A 23 -4.58 -34.07 2.85
CA THR A 23 -3.88 -32.93 3.45
C THR A 23 -2.69 -32.58 2.57
N ALA A 24 -2.98 -32.01 1.40
CA ALA A 24 -2.04 -31.30 0.54
C ALA A 24 -2.82 -30.31 -0.34
N LEU A 25 -3.76 -29.57 0.27
CA LEU A 25 -4.31 -28.38 -0.36
C LEU A 25 -3.28 -27.26 -0.18
N LEU A 26 -2.49 -27.07 -1.23
CA LEU A 26 -1.64 -25.91 -1.48
C LEU A 26 -2.40 -24.64 -1.07
N PHE A 27 -1.86 -23.92 -0.08
CA PHE A 27 -2.12 -22.50 0.05
C PHE A 27 -1.62 -21.84 -1.23
N SER A 28 -2.48 -21.71 -2.22
CA SER A 28 -2.20 -20.92 -3.40
C SER A 28 -2.39 -19.49 -2.94
N ALA A 29 -1.30 -18.77 -2.67
CA ALA A 29 -1.36 -17.33 -2.55
C ALA A 29 -2.09 -16.81 -3.80
N LEU A 30 -3.11 -15.96 -3.62
CA LEU A 30 -3.78 -15.31 -4.74
C LEU A 30 -2.69 -14.63 -5.60
N PRO A 31 -2.76 -14.73 -6.95
CA PRO A 31 -1.74 -14.16 -7.80
C PRO A 31 -1.66 -12.65 -7.57
N GLU A 32 -0.44 -12.17 -7.28
CA GLU A 32 -0.14 -10.77 -7.11
C GLU A 32 -0.60 -9.99 -8.35
N GLU A 33 -1.35 -8.89 -8.17
CA GLU A 33 -1.74 -8.04 -9.30
C GLU A 33 -0.48 -7.51 -9.99
N LYS A 34 -0.37 -7.80 -11.30
CA LYS A 34 0.76 -7.34 -12.08
C LYS A 34 0.64 -5.84 -12.33
N ARG A 35 1.72 -5.10 -12.07
CA ARG A 35 1.81 -3.67 -12.33
C ARG A 35 3.09 -3.31 -13.08
N LEU A 36 3.00 -2.24 -13.86
CA LEU A 36 4.09 -1.54 -14.52
C LEU A 36 4.31 -0.20 -13.84
N SER A 37 5.51 0.08 -13.36
CA SER A 37 5.85 1.40 -12.79
C SER A 37 6.63 2.22 -13.80
N VAL A 38 6.24 3.49 -13.95
CA VAL A 38 6.81 4.44 -14.88
C VAL A 38 7.48 5.57 -14.11
N TYR A 39 8.74 5.81 -14.43
CA TYR A 39 9.60 6.83 -13.84
C TYR A 39 10.01 7.80 -14.94
N SER A 40 9.69 9.08 -14.77
CA SER A 40 10.05 10.15 -15.72
C SER A 40 10.27 11.46 -14.99
N ASN A 41 10.90 12.44 -15.64
CA ASN A 41 11.08 13.78 -15.05
C ASN A 41 9.77 14.56 -14.86
N VAL A 42 8.68 14.14 -15.51
CA VAL A 42 7.39 14.85 -15.50
C VAL A 42 6.35 14.18 -14.61
N ALA A 43 6.42 12.85 -14.46
CA ALA A 43 5.46 12.07 -13.69
C ALA A 43 6.05 10.73 -13.23
N HIS A 44 5.56 10.27 -12.07
CA HIS A 44 5.81 8.95 -11.50
C HIS A 44 4.45 8.29 -11.21
N TYR A 45 4.18 7.13 -11.80
CA TYR A 45 2.88 6.46 -11.70
C TYR A 45 3.00 4.97 -12.00
N SER A 46 1.93 4.22 -11.74
CA SER A 46 1.86 2.80 -12.05
C SER A 46 0.59 2.45 -12.82
N LEU A 47 0.69 1.44 -13.69
CA LEU A 47 -0.42 0.91 -14.46
C LEU A 47 -0.70 -0.54 -14.06
N GLY A 48 -1.97 -0.91 -14.02
CA GLY A 48 -2.38 -2.32 -13.98
C GLY A 48 -2.01 -3.02 -15.28
N VAL A 49 -1.53 -4.25 -15.17
CA VAL A 49 -1.20 -5.13 -16.31
C VAL A 49 -2.26 -6.21 -16.39
N THR A 50 -2.91 -6.31 -17.55
CA THR A 50 -3.93 -7.34 -17.81
C THR A 50 -3.32 -8.47 -18.61
N GLN A 51 -3.66 -9.72 -18.27
CA GLN A 51 -3.20 -10.88 -19.01
C GLN A 51 -4.29 -11.34 -19.98
N THR A 52 -3.99 -11.39 -21.28
CA THR A 52 -4.89 -11.89 -22.31
C THR A 52 -4.11 -12.70 -23.34
N ASN A 53 -4.66 -13.85 -23.76
CA ASN A 53 -4.01 -14.79 -24.68
C ASN A 53 -2.55 -15.13 -24.29
N ASN A 54 -2.31 -15.37 -23.00
CA ASN A 54 -0.98 -15.64 -22.41
C ASN A 54 0.08 -14.53 -22.57
N ALA A 55 -0.31 -13.32 -22.96
CA ALA A 55 0.57 -12.15 -22.97
C ALA A 55 0.05 -11.07 -22.03
N ASP A 56 0.99 -10.28 -21.49
CA ASP A 56 0.70 -9.16 -20.61
C ASP A 56 0.48 -7.90 -21.46
N TYR A 57 -0.61 -7.17 -21.19
CA TYR A 57 -1.04 -5.98 -21.91
C TYR A 57 -1.23 -4.79 -20.97
N ILE A 58 -1.07 -3.61 -21.54
CA ILE A 58 -1.31 -2.32 -20.89
C ILE A 58 -2.05 -1.37 -21.82
N GLY A 59 -2.79 -0.44 -21.23
CA GLY A 59 -3.44 0.64 -21.97
C GLY A 59 -2.44 1.69 -22.45
N LEU A 60 -2.46 2.00 -23.74
CA LEU A 60 -1.51 2.91 -24.36
C LEU A 60 -1.79 4.39 -24.03
N LEU A 61 -3.06 4.74 -23.83
CA LEU A 61 -3.44 6.11 -23.42
C LEU A 61 -3.01 6.36 -21.98
N GLU A 62 -3.34 5.46 -21.07
CA GLU A 62 -2.99 5.52 -19.67
C GLU A 62 -1.46 5.54 -19.47
N LEU A 63 -0.71 4.91 -20.38
CA LEU A 63 0.74 4.96 -20.38
C LEU A 63 1.27 6.32 -20.82
N LEU A 64 0.61 7.05 -21.72
CA LEU A 64 1.16 8.26 -22.33
C LEU A 64 0.56 9.58 -21.80
N GLU A 65 -0.67 9.56 -21.30
CA GLU A 65 -1.38 10.75 -20.81
C GLU A 65 -0.62 11.49 -19.69
N PRO A 66 -0.02 10.83 -18.69
CA PRO A 66 0.77 11.53 -17.68
C PRO A 66 2.07 12.15 -18.22
N LEU A 67 2.50 11.74 -19.42
CA LEU A 67 3.76 12.18 -20.03
C LEU A 67 3.58 13.30 -21.07
N GLY A 68 2.34 13.60 -21.48
CA GLY A 68 2.09 14.59 -22.52
C GLY A 68 0.66 14.55 -23.07
N SER A 69 0.40 15.37 -24.09
CA SER A 69 -0.92 15.47 -24.69
C SER A 69 -1.20 14.26 -25.56
N VAL A 70 -2.30 13.55 -25.27
CA VAL A 70 -2.74 12.41 -26.07
C VAL A 70 -4.14 12.66 -26.62
N THR A 71 -4.35 12.33 -27.89
CA THR A 71 -5.69 12.27 -28.50
C THR A 71 -5.82 11.00 -29.32
N ALA A 72 -6.92 10.26 -29.16
CA ALA A 72 -7.19 9.07 -29.96
C ALA A 72 -8.57 9.13 -30.63
N ARG A 73 -8.68 8.49 -31.79
CA ARG A 73 -9.93 8.34 -32.53
C ARG A 73 -9.94 7.03 -33.31
N ILE A 74 -11.12 6.48 -33.49
CA ILE A 74 -11.36 5.36 -34.40
C ILE A 74 -11.66 5.95 -35.78
N ALA A 75 -10.95 5.48 -36.80
CA ALA A 75 -11.07 5.91 -38.19
C ALA A 75 -11.20 4.67 -39.09
N GLY A 76 -12.43 4.18 -39.25
CA GLY A 76 -12.68 2.90 -39.93
C GLY A 76 -12.21 1.72 -39.09
N ASP A 77 -11.40 0.85 -39.68
CA ASP A 77 -10.71 -0.28 -39.03
C ASP A 77 -9.40 0.12 -38.34
N HIS A 78 -9.01 1.40 -38.43
CA HIS A 78 -7.82 1.94 -37.80
C HIS A 78 -8.14 2.64 -36.48
N TRP A 79 -7.30 2.40 -35.48
CA TRP A 79 -7.22 3.19 -34.25
C TRP A 79 -6.03 4.14 -34.39
N LYS A 80 -6.34 5.42 -34.55
CA LYS A 80 -5.34 6.47 -34.73
C LYS A 80 -5.20 7.25 -33.45
N PHE A 81 -3.98 7.42 -32.99
CA PHE A 81 -3.71 8.32 -31.88
C PHE A 81 -2.54 9.23 -32.17
N ARG A 82 -2.50 10.35 -31.45
CA ARG A 82 -1.46 11.35 -31.53
C ARG A 82 -0.96 11.63 -30.13
N TYR A 83 0.35 11.50 -29.93
CA TYR A 83 1.05 11.95 -28.74
C TYR A 83 1.86 13.20 -29.10
N ASN A 84 1.52 14.34 -28.52
CA ASN A 84 2.02 15.65 -28.92
C ASN A 84 1.88 15.83 -30.46
N ASP A 85 3.00 15.86 -31.19
CA ASP A 85 3.03 15.99 -32.65
C ASP A 85 3.30 14.65 -33.38
N VAL A 86 3.41 13.54 -32.66
CA VAL A 86 3.69 12.22 -33.22
C VAL A 86 2.39 11.48 -33.51
N GLU A 87 2.12 11.26 -34.79
CA GLU A 87 0.99 10.45 -35.25
C GLU A 87 1.32 8.97 -35.27
N CYS A 88 0.33 8.18 -34.85
CA CYS A 88 0.40 6.76 -34.68
C CYS A 88 -0.87 6.09 -35.21
N ASP A 89 -0.72 4.96 -35.90
CA ASP A 89 -1.80 4.26 -36.58
C ASP A 89 -1.71 2.75 -36.31
N PHE A 90 -2.75 2.21 -35.67
CA PHE A 90 -2.85 0.82 -35.25
C PHE A 90 -4.08 0.18 -35.87
N MET A 91 -4.00 -1.11 -36.18
CA MET A 91 -5.15 -1.88 -36.61
C MET A 91 -5.42 -3.01 -35.61
N PRO A 92 -6.61 -3.11 -35.01
CA PRO A 92 -6.95 -4.17 -34.06
C PRO A 92 -6.70 -5.57 -34.63
N GLY A 93 -6.10 -6.44 -33.81
CA GLY A 93 -5.75 -7.80 -34.19
C GLY A 93 -4.52 -7.93 -35.10
N LYS A 94 -3.79 -6.83 -35.36
CA LYS A 94 -2.56 -6.86 -36.16
C LYS A 94 -1.33 -6.53 -35.33
N THR A 95 -0.20 -7.10 -35.73
CA THR A 95 1.12 -6.78 -35.19
C THR A 95 1.77 -5.61 -35.91
N ARG A 96 1.42 -5.34 -37.16
CA ARG A 96 1.97 -4.22 -37.93
C ARG A 96 1.25 -2.91 -37.59
N THR A 97 2.02 -1.90 -37.22
CA THR A 97 1.57 -0.53 -36.90
C THR A 97 2.43 0.50 -37.64
N ARG A 98 1.99 1.75 -37.68
CA ARG A 98 2.76 2.87 -38.21
C ARG A 98 2.95 3.93 -37.11
N VAL A 99 4.19 4.33 -36.90
CA VAL A 99 4.58 5.35 -35.92
C VAL A 99 5.40 6.41 -36.64
N ARG A 100 4.98 7.67 -36.57
CA ARG A 100 5.65 8.79 -37.24
C ARG A 100 5.82 8.58 -38.75
N GLY A 101 4.80 8.01 -39.38
CA GLY A 101 4.80 7.71 -40.82
C GLY A 101 5.57 6.44 -41.24
N SER A 102 6.28 5.78 -40.31
CA SER A 102 7.09 4.59 -40.59
C SER A 102 6.44 3.33 -40.02
N ASP A 103 6.43 2.25 -40.80
CA ASP A 103 5.91 0.96 -40.36
C ASP A 103 6.82 0.32 -39.29
N MET A 104 6.22 -0.46 -38.40
CA MET A 104 6.87 -1.21 -37.34
C MET A 104 6.04 -2.46 -37.01
N ASP A 105 6.71 -3.57 -36.69
CA ASP A 105 6.07 -4.79 -36.23
C ASP A 105 6.15 -4.91 -34.71
N LEU A 106 5.01 -5.21 -34.07
CA LEU A 106 4.88 -5.47 -32.64
C LEU A 106 5.09 -6.95 -32.34
N PRO A 107 5.65 -7.31 -31.16
CA PRO A 107 5.80 -8.71 -30.75
C PRO A 107 4.47 -9.45 -30.55
N ALA A 108 3.38 -8.71 -30.32
CA ALA A 108 2.02 -9.25 -30.20
C ALA A 108 1.00 -8.31 -30.85
N ALA A 109 -0.17 -8.83 -31.16
CA ALA A 109 -1.21 -8.06 -31.83
C ALA A 109 -1.70 -6.90 -30.95
N PHE A 110 -1.91 -5.73 -31.55
CA PHE A 110 -2.62 -4.63 -30.91
C PHE A 110 -4.08 -5.02 -30.65
N LEU A 111 -4.59 -4.73 -29.45
CA LEU A 111 -5.97 -5.01 -29.08
C LEU A 111 -6.75 -3.71 -28.90
N LEU A 112 -8.04 -3.77 -29.19
CA LEU A 112 -8.96 -2.66 -28.97
C LEU A 112 -10.13 -3.16 -28.12
N GLU A 113 -10.18 -2.73 -26.87
CA GLU A 113 -11.19 -3.15 -25.91
C GLU A 113 -11.91 -1.92 -25.35
N ASN A 114 -13.23 -1.81 -25.55
CA ASN A 114 -14.01 -0.66 -25.08
C ASN A 114 -13.42 0.70 -25.53
N SER A 115 -12.98 0.78 -26.79
CA SER A 115 -12.27 1.93 -27.38
C SER A 115 -10.87 2.23 -26.82
N ARG A 116 -10.36 1.38 -25.91
CA ARG A 116 -9.01 1.48 -25.33
C ARG A 116 -8.04 0.67 -26.17
N GLY A 117 -7.01 1.34 -26.67
CA GLY A 117 -5.91 0.68 -27.37
C GLY A 117 -4.96 0.02 -26.39
N LEU A 118 -4.79 -1.30 -26.51
CA LEU A 118 -3.88 -2.07 -25.66
C LEU A 118 -2.69 -2.57 -26.49
N ILE A 119 -1.51 -2.46 -25.91
CA ILE A 119 -0.27 -3.04 -26.45
C ILE A 119 0.27 -4.08 -25.49
N SER A 120 1.02 -5.05 -26.00
CA SER A 120 1.75 -5.95 -25.11
C SER A 120 2.83 -5.20 -24.34
N VAL A 121 3.10 -5.63 -23.11
CA VAL A 121 4.19 -5.11 -22.30
C VAL A 121 5.55 -5.25 -23.01
N SER A 122 5.74 -6.33 -23.77
CA SER A 122 6.93 -6.54 -24.61
C SER A 122 7.07 -5.53 -25.75
N SER A 123 6.00 -4.85 -26.16
CA SER A 123 6.06 -3.79 -27.18
C SER A 123 6.64 -2.48 -26.66
N ILE A 124 6.64 -2.26 -25.34
CA ILE A 124 6.98 -0.97 -24.71
C ILE A 124 8.39 -0.51 -25.11
N GLY A 125 9.38 -1.40 -24.95
CA GLY A 125 10.79 -1.07 -25.16
C GLY A 125 11.15 -0.64 -26.59
N MET A 126 10.38 -1.08 -27.58
CA MET A 126 10.58 -0.71 -28.99
C MET A 126 9.67 0.43 -29.46
N LEU A 127 8.44 0.48 -28.94
CA LEU A 127 7.44 1.44 -29.36
C LEU A 127 7.67 2.82 -28.73
N LEU A 128 7.92 2.89 -27.42
CA LEU A 128 8.04 4.17 -26.72
C LEU A 128 9.19 5.06 -27.18
N PRO A 129 10.41 4.56 -27.48
CA PRO A 129 11.46 5.43 -28.01
C PRO A 129 11.05 6.18 -29.28
N ARG A 130 10.22 5.55 -30.15
CA ARG A 130 9.74 6.15 -31.40
C ARG A 130 8.63 7.18 -31.17
N ILE A 131 7.79 6.96 -30.16
CA ILE A 131 6.71 7.88 -29.79
C ILE A 131 7.27 9.09 -29.04
N LEU A 132 8.10 8.84 -28.02
CA LEU A 132 8.61 9.87 -27.12
C LEU A 132 9.80 10.63 -27.71
N GLY A 133 10.52 10.05 -28.68
CA GLY A 133 11.68 10.66 -29.32
C GLY A 133 12.90 10.83 -28.38
N GLY A 134 12.96 10.07 -27.29
CA GLY A 134 13.98 10.19 -26.25
C GLY A 134 14.43 8.84 -25.69
N ALA A 135 15.34 8.90 -24.71
CA ALA A 135 15.86 7.71 -24.04
C ALA A 135 14.78 7.01 -23.22
N VAL A 136 14.60 5.72 -23.48
CA VAL A 136 13.70 4.84 -22.74
C VAL A 136 14.47 3.58 -22.38
N THR A 137 14.53 3.28 -21.09
CA THR A 137 15.08 2.02 -20.57
C THR A 137 13.93 1.24 -19.96
N PHE A 138 13.71 0.01 -20.40
CA PHE A 138 12.63 -0.82 -19.90
C PHE A 138 13.18 -2.14 -19.35
N ASN A 139 13.00 -2.36 -18.05
CA ASN A 139 13.21 -3.64 -17.42
C ASN A 139 11.90 -4.43 -17.46
N GLU A 140 11.75 -5.28 -18.48
CA GLU A 140 10.51 -6.01 -18.75
C GLU A 140 10.15 -7.01 -17.66
N SER A 141 11.12 -7.78 -17.16
CA SER A 141 10.89 -8.80 -16.13
C SER A 141 10.43 -8.17 -14.81
N ALA A 142 11.02 -7.02 -14.45
CA ALA A 142 10.63 -6.26 -13.28
C ALA A 142 9.43 -5.33 -13.51
N ARG A 143 9.01 -5.12 -14.77
CA ARG A 143 8.00 -4.12 -15.18
C ARG A 143 8.31 -2.72 -14.65
N ARG A 144 9.53 -2.25 -14.90
CA ARG A 144 9.98 -0.90 -14.54
C ARG A 144 10.45 -0.16 -15.78
N LEU A 145 9.81 0.97 -16.04
CA LEU A 145 10.04 1.81 -17.22
C LEU A 145 10.66 3.15 -16.80
N PHE A 146 11.82 3.46 -17.37
CA PHE A 146 12.56 4.69 -17.09
C PHE A 146 12.62 5.54 -18.36
N ILE A 147 12.16 6.78 -18.27
CA ILE A 147 12.08 7.72 -19.39
C ILE A 147 12.98 8.92 -19.08
N GLY A 148 14.02 9.09 -19.89
CA GLY A 148 15.09 10.07 -19.65
C GLY A 148 16.10 9.60 -18.58
N ASN A 149 16.83 10.55 -18.01
CA ASN A 149 17.88 10.29 -17.03
C ASN A 149 17.35 10.34 -15.58
N VAL A 150 16.49 9.39 -15.23
CA VAL A 150 15.80 9.33 -13.92
C VAL A 150 16.37 8.29 -12.96
N ALA A 151 17.32 7.47 -13.42
CA ALA A 151 17.86 6.37 -12.63
C ALA A 151 18.54 6.89 -11.34
N VAL A 152 18.16 6.31 -10.20
CA VAL A 152 18.77 6.60 -8.90
C VAL A 152 19.80 5.51 -8.60
N HIS A 153 21.06 5.87 -8.75
CA HIS A 153 22.18 5.03 -8.35
C HIS A 153 22.49 5.19 -6.87
N PHE A 154 23.02 4.13 -6.25
CA PHE A 154 23.49 4.17 -4.88
C PHE A 154 24.86 3.50 -4.69
N THR A 155 25.58 3.91 -3.65
CA THR A 155 26.73 3.20 -3.09
C THR A 155 26.39 2.69 -1.70
N ALA A 156 27.06 1.63 -1.24
CA ALA A 156 26.87 1.08 0.10
C ALA A 156 28.23 0.71 0.69
N GLN A 157 28.54 1.23 1.88
CA GLN A 157 29.84 1.04 2.52
C GLN A 157 29.69 0.92 4.05
N ILE A 158 30.54 0.12 4.69
CA ILE A 158 30.59 0.05 6.16
C ILE A 158 31.48 1.19 6.68
N ALA A 159 30.87 2.10 7.44
CA ALA A 159 31.60 3.01 8.31
C ALA A 159 32.01 2.26 9.60
N LYS A 160 33.31 2.23 9.88
CA LYS A 160 33.88 1.60 11.07
C LYS A 160 33.97 2.66 12.19
N ALA A 161 33.34 2.37 13.33
CA ALA A 161 33.39 3.06 14.64
C ALA A 161 32.32 4.16 14.92
N PRO A 162 31.84 4.26 16.19
CA PRO A 162 32.08 3.35 17.33
C PRO A 162 31.33 2.00 17.23
N SER A 163 30.37 1.88 16.30
CA SER A 163 29.69 0.63 15.93
C SER A 163 29.64 0.51 14.40
N PRO A 164 29.61 -0.72 13.83
CA PRO A 164 29.52 -0.90 12.39
C PRO A 164 28.20 -0.34 11.88
N LYS A 165 28.30 0.62 10.95
CA LYS A 165 27.16 1.31 10.34
C LYS A 165 27.24 1.15 8.83
N LEU A 166 26.23 0.56 8.22
CA LEU A 166 26.10 0.55 6.77
C LEU A 166 25.57 1.91 6.31
N VAL A 167 26.36 2.63 5.52
CA VAL A 167 25.98 3.91 4.93
C VAL A 167 25.74 3.70 3.45
N MET A 168 24.53 4.05 3.03
CA MET A 168 24.08 3.98 1.65
C MET A 168 23.83 5.40 1.14
N ASN A 169 24.52 5.79 0.07
CA ASN A 169 24.37 7.12 -0.53
C ASN A 169 23.70 7.01 -1.89
N PHE A 170 22.64 7.78 -2.10
CA PHE A 170 21.81 7.82 -3.29
C PHE A 170 22.05 9.12 -4.06
N THR A 171 22.01 9.03 -5.38
CA THR A 171 22.18 10.18 -6.30
C THR A 171 21.01 11.16 -6.28
N SER A 172 19.84 10.69 -5.87
CA SER A 172 18.61 11.48 -5.65
C SER A 172 17.96 11.07 -4.31
N PRO A 173 17.13 11.94 -3.70
CA PRO A 173 16.34 11.57 -2.53
C PRO A 173 15.51 10.31 -2.79
N VAL A 174 15.44 9.43 -1.79
CA VAL A 174 14.61 8.23 -1.81
C VAL A 174 13.74 8.15 -0.57
N ASN A 175 12.57 7.50 -0.69
CA ASN A 175 11.67 7.28 0.44
C ASN A 175 11.11 5.84 0.41
N PRO A 176 11.94 4.85 0.73
CA PRO A 176 11.50 3.47 0.79
C PRO A 176 10.55 3.20 1.96
N MET A 177 9.69 2.21 1.78
CA MET A 177 9.01 1.56 2.89
C MET A 177 10.01 0.65 3.62
N ILE A 178 10.10 0.79 4.95
CA ILE A 178 11.02 0.01 5.78
C ILE A 178 10.26 -1.02 6.61
N SER A 179 10.71 -2.27 6.55
CA SER A 179 10.31 -3.36 7.44
C SER A 179 11.54 -3.99 8.09
N THR A 180 11.49 -4.22 9.39
CA THR A 180 12.56 -4.91 10.13
C THR A 180 12.11 -6.29 10.61
N GLU A 181 12.93 -7.30 10.39
CA GLU A 181 12.72 -8.65 10.92
C GLU A 181 14.00 -9.09 11.65
N PRO A 182 13.97 -10.08 12.56
CA PRO A 182 15.18 -10.63 13.15
C PRO A 182 16.20 -11.04 12.08
N GLY A 183 17.33 -10.32 12.03
CA GLY A 183 18.43 -10.55 11.09
C GLY A 183 18.25 -9.97 9.68
N LYS A 184 17.17 -9.21 9.42
CA LYS A 184 16.94 -8.55 8.12
C LYS A 184 16.32 -7.17 8.26
N LEU A 185 16.72 -6.26 7.39
CA LEU A 185 16.02 -5.00 7.15
C LEU A 185 15.69 -4.91 5.67
N ARG A 186 14.40 -4.79 5.36
CA ARG A 186 13.88 -4.71 3.99
C ARG A 186 13.49 -3.28 3.67
N MET A 187 13.96 -2.79 2.53
CA MET A 187 13.63 -1.49 1.97
C MET A 187 12.95 -1.68 0.62
N ILE A 188 11.71 -1.20 0.48
CA ILE A 188 10.93 -1.32 -0.76
C ILE A 188 10.77 0.07 -1.38
N PHE A 189 11.29 0.23 -2.59
CA PHE A 189 11.28 1.45 -3.38
C PHE A 189 10.20 1.32 -4.47
N SER A 190 8.98 1.77 -4.16
CA SER A 190 7.85 1.73 -5.12
C SER A 190 7.71 3.01 -5.94
N HIS A 191 8.27 4.12 -5.47
CA HIS A 191 8.18 5.44 -6.13
C HIS A 191 9.55 5.98 -6.57
N ASP A 192 10.62 5.36 -6.09
CA ASP A 192 11.98 5.78 -6.39
C ASP A 192 12.56 4.93 -7.53
N ALA A 193 13.21 5.59 -8.49
CA ALA A 193 13.81 4.96 -9.66
C ALA A 193 15.16 4.28 -9.34
N VAL A 194 15.28 3.63 -8.18
CA VAL A 194 16.51 2.97 -7.73
C VAL A 194 16.87 1.84 -8.68
N VAL A 195 18.10 1.82 -9.20
CA VAL A 195 18.58 0.79 -10.12
C VAL A 195 19.63 -0.10 -9.46
N ALA A 196 19.84 -1.28 -10.07
CA ALA A 196 20.79 -2.25 -9.57
C ALA A 196 22.20 -1.65 -9.44
N PRO A 197 22.92 -1.96 -8.35
CA PRO A 197 24.35 -1.70 -8.26
C PRO A 197 25.11 -2.68 -9.18
N GLY A 198 26.43 -2.51 -9.31
CA GLY A 198 27.25 -3.36 -10.18
C GLY A 198 27.23 -4.87 -9.85
N SER A 199 26.81 -5.25 -8.64
CA SER A 199 26.58 -6.63 -8.22
C SER A 199 25.27 -6.74 -7.44
N PRO A 200 24.37 -7.68 -7.75
CA PRO A 200 23.07 -7.81 -7.08
C PRO A 200 23.21 -8.16 -5.59
N THR A 201 24.33 -8.75 -5.19
CA THR A 201 24.69 -8.94 -3.77
C THR A 201 25.95 -8.14 -3.47
N LEU A 202 25.85 -7.29 -2.46
CA LEU A 202 26.95 -6.55 -1.87
C LEU A 202 27.39 -7.28 -0.60
N THR A 203 28.65 -7.65 -0.51
CA THR A 203 29.25 -8.26 0.67
C THR A 203 30.11 -7.24 1.40
N PHE A 204 30.09 -7.30 2.73
CA PHE A 204 30.78 -6.35 3.57
C PHE A 204 31.70 -7.06 4.57
N ASP A 205 32.83 -6.44 4.88
CA ASP A 205 33.73 -6.84 5.97
C ASP A 205 33.17 -6.39 7.33
N SER A 206 32.04 -6.98 7.73
CA SER A 206 31.33 -6.72 8.99
C SER A 206 30.54 -7.95 9.42
N SER A 207 30.83 -8.46 10.64
CA SER A 207 30.05 -9.55 11.24
C SER A 207 28.65 -9.11 11.70
N ALA A 208 28.45 -7.80 11.90
CA ALA A 208 27.16 -7.24 12.29
C ALA A 208 26.21 -7.07 11.10
N ILE A 209 26.75 -6.66 9.95
CA ILE A 209 26.01 -6.41 8.70
C ILE A 209 26.82 -7.03 7.54
N PRO A 210 26.72 -8.35 7.32
CA PRO A 210 27.57 -9.05 6.35
C PRO A 210 27.23 -8.77 4.89
N SER A 211 25.98 -8.43 4.56
CA SER A 211 25.57 -8.26 3.16
C SER A 211 24.31 -7.43 2.97
N ALA A 212 24.13 -6.96 1.75
CA ALA A 212 22.87 -6.44 1.22
C ALA A 212 22.59 -7.05 -0.15
N SER A 213 21.34 -7.38 -0.45
CA SER A 213 20.90 -7.83 -1.78
C SER A 213 19.94 -6.84 -2.40
N PHE A 214 19.99 -6.73 -3.73
CA PHE A 214 19.10 -5.92 -4.54
C PHE A 214 18.26 -6.83 -5.45
N VAL A 215 16.96 -6.60 -5.47
CA VAL A 215 16.00 -7.31 -6.33
C VAL A 215 15.03 -6.31 -6.93
N GLU A 216 14.59 -6.54 -8.16
CA GLU A 216 13.49 -5.80 -8.76
C GLU A 216 12.36 -6.77 -9.09
N ASN A 217 11.13 -6.40 -8.73
CA ASN A 217 9.96 -7.19 -9.05
C ASN A 217 8.72 -6.31 -9.08
N ASN A 218 7.81 -6.60 -10.01
CA ASN A 218 6.46 -6.06 -10.07
C ASN A 218 6.38 -4.54 -9.84
N GLY A 219 7.19 -3.77 -10.58
CA GLY A 219 7.23 -2.31 -10.54
C GLY A 219 8.13 -1.71 -9.46
N SER A 220 8.59 -2.47 -8.47
CA SER A 220 9.38 -1.98 -7.35
C SER A 220 10.83 -2.48 -7.36
N ALA A 221 11.72 -1.68 -6.78
CA ALA A 221 13.04 -2.14 -6.36
C ALA A 221 13.02 -2.47 -4.87
N GLU A 222 13.88 -3.39 -4.46
CA GLU A 222 14.01 -3.81 -3.08
C GLU A 222 15.47 -3.99 -2.71
N ILE A 223 15.83 -3.49 -1.53
CA ILE A 223 17.12 -3.77 -0.90
C ILE A 223 16.86 -4.50 0.42
N THR A 224 17.40 -5.71 0.55
CA THR A 224 17.38 -6.46 1.80
C THR A 224 18.77 -6.48 2.42
N VAL A 225 18.92 -5.89 3.59
CA VAL A 225 20.15 -5.89 4.38
C VAL A 225 20.09 -7.05 5.37
N THR A 226 21.11 -7.91 5.35
CA THR A 226 21.26 -9.00 6.32
C THR A 226 22.09 -8.51 7.51
N SER A 227 21.66 -8.82 8.72
CA SER A 227 22.35 -8.47 9.96
C SER A 227 22.36 -9.62 10.96
N SER A 228 23.31 -9.62 11.90
CA SER A 228 23.37 -10.63 12.98
C SER A 228 22.54 -10.27 14.22
N GLY A 229 22.03 -9.03 14.29
CA GLY A 229 21.15 -8.53 15.33
C GLY A 229 20.17 -7.48 14.80
N PRO A 230 19.30 -6.92 15.67
CA PRO A 230 18.35 -5.89 15.25
C PRO A 230 19.11 -4.66 14.74
N VAL A 231 18.64 -4.11 13.63
CA VAL A 231 19.17 -2.90 13.02
C VAL A 231 18.04 -1.94 12.70
N MET A 232 18.33 -0.65 12.71
CA MET A 232 17.40 0.40 12.34
C MET A 232 17.98 1.21 11.19
N ALA A 233 17.11 1.59 10.25
CA ALA A 233 17.43 2.58 9.24
C ALA A 233 17.19 3.99 9.81
N SER A 234 18.15 4.87 9.56
CA SER A 234 18.05 6.31 9.75
C SER A 234 18.35 6.98 8.41
N PHE A 235 17.75 8.15 8.20
CA PHE A 235 17.92 8.91 6.97
C PHE A 235 18.76 10.14 7.29
N SER A 236 19.33 10.76 6.26
CA SER A 236 20.03 12.04 6.34
C SER A 236 20.22 12.60 4.94
N ASN A 237 20.71 13.84 4.86
CA ASN A 237 21.02 14.51 3.60
C ASN A 237 19.77 14.58 2.68
N ASP A 238 18.64 14.99 3.26
CA ASP A 238 17.34 15.09 2.59
C ASP A 238 16.94 13.80 1.85
N GLY A 239 17.07 12.65 2.53
CA GLY A 239 16.74 11.34 1.97
C GLY A 239 17.76 10.79 0.97
N ARG A 240 18.91 11.45 0.76
CA ARG A 240 20.00 10.92 -0.08
C ARG A 240 20.91 9.95 0.65
N THR A 241 20.85 9.86 1.97
CA THR A 241 21.71 8.95 2.73
C THR A 241 20.86 8.09 3.67
N ILE A 242 20.89 6.78 3.48
CA ILE A 242 20.31 5.79 4.40
C ILE A 242 21.42 5.15 5.21
N SER A 243 21.20 5.07 6.51
CA SER A 243 22.17 4.71 7.52
C SER A 243 21.60 3.58 8.37
N ILE A 244 22.15 2.38 8.24
CA ILE A 244 21.67 1.19 8.94
C ILE A 244 22.66 0.81 10.03
N ALA A 245 22.20 0.84 11.28
CA ALA A 245 23.01 0.55 12.45
C ALA A 245 22.19 -0.19 13.50
N PRO A 246 22.83 -0.90 14.44
CA PRO A 246 22.15 -1.36 15.65
C PRO A 246 21.50 -0.18 16.40
N PRO A 247 20.36 -0.39 17.07
CA PRO A 247 19.72 0.64 17.88
C PRO A 247 20.72 1.16 18.92
N SER A 248 20.92 2.48 18.95
CA SER A 248 21.78 3.12 19.94
C SER A 248 21.05 3.19 21.28
N THR A 249 21.60 2.58 22.32
CA THR A 249 21.08 2.69 23.71
C THR A 249 21.45 4.03 24.37
N THR A 250 21.52 5.11 23.59
CA THR A 250 21.66 6.46 24.16
C THR A 250 20.28 6.97 24.56
N SER A 251 19.86 6.61 25.76
CA SER A 251 18.85 7.34 26.51
C SER A 251 19.34 8.80 26.66
N PRO A 252 18.55 9.84 26.36
CA PRO A 252 18.71 11.12 27.01
C PRO A 252 18.21 11.01 28.46
N GLN A 253 18.88 10.19 29.27
CA GLN A 253 18.66 10.05 30.71
C GLN A 253 20.00 9.71 31.37
N ALA A 254 20.95 10.64 31.24
CA ALA A 254 22.14 10.67 32.07
C ALA A 254 22.43 12.12 32.48
N GLN A 255 21.42 12.83 32.98
CA GLN A 255 21.55 14.11 33.71
C GLN A 255 20.21 14.55 34.33
N ALA A 256 19.53 13.66 35.06
CA ALA A 256 18.41 14.04 35.94
C ALA A 256 18.15 12.96 36.99
N GLN A 257 19.16 12.60 37.78
CA GLN A 257 18.94 11.78 38.98
C GLN A 257 20.01 12.12 40.02
N ASN A 258 19.98 13.37 40.46
CA ASN A 258 20.34 13.70 41.82
C ASN A 258 19.14 14.39 42.46
N GLN A 259 18.70 13.83 43.59
CA GLN A 259 17.60 14.24 44.46
C GLN A 259 16.20 13.77 44.06
N LEU A 260 15.80 12.63 44.64
CA LEU A 260 14.70 12.54 45.62
C LEU A 260 14.74 11.16 46.27
N THR A 261 15.31 11.09 47.47
CA THR A 261 15.18 9.97 48.41
C THR A 261 13.93 10.17 49.24
N ALA A 262 13.01 9.19 49.20
CA ALA A 262 11.98 8.91 50.21
C ALA A 262 11.49 7.45 50.01
N PRO A 263 11.04 6.74 51.06
CA PRO A 263 11.52 5.40 51.39
C PRO A 263 10.73 4.22 50.82
N ALA A 264 11.42 3.07 50.82
CA ALA A 264 10.94 1.75 50.43
C ALA A 264 9.66 1.30 51.16
N GLN A 265 8.68 0.83 50.38
CA GLN A 265 7.63 -0.06 50.86
C GLN A 265 7.79 -1.44 50.21
N SER A 266 7.55 -2.45 51.04
CA SER A 266 7.76 -3.88 50.88
C SER A 266 7.03 -4.52 49.69
N VAL A 267 7.77 -5.36 48.96
CA VAL A 267 7.26 -6.30 47.94
C VAL A 267 6.64 -7.54 48.61
N PRO A 268 5.45 -8.01 48.19
CA PRO A 268 5.01 -9.39 48.38
C PRO A 268 5.35 -10.29 47.16
N PRO A 269 5.45 -11.62 47.36
CA PRO A 269 6.05 -12.59 46.41
C PRO A 269 5.13 -12.93 45.21
N PRO A 270 5.63 -13.66 44.18
CA PRO A 270 5.01 -13.71 42.86
C PRO A 270 3.83 -14.69 42.83
N ILE A 271 2.73 -14.30 42.18
CA ILE A 271 1.60 -15.17 41.87
C ILE A 271 1.65 -15.57 40.40
N SER A 272 1.51 -16.87 40.20
CA SER A 272 1.54 -17.66 38.98
C SER A 272 0.56 -17.24 37.87
N ALA A 273 0.85 -17.75 36.67
CA ALA A 273 0.13 -17.60 35.40
C ALA A 273 -1.42 -17.53 35.49
N PRO A 274 -2.08 -16.75 34.61
CA PRO A 274 -3.53 -16.60 34.67
C PRO A 274 -4.25 -17.87 34.18
N VAL A 275 -5.01 -18.46 35.11
CA VAL A 275 -6.10 -19.40 34.83
C VAL A 275 -7.26 -18.62 34.19
N LEU A 276 -7.79 -19.17 33.10
CA LEU A 276 -9.06 -18.76 32.49
C LEU A 276 -10.19 -18.89 33.53
N ILE A 277 -10.68 -17.77 34.06
CA ILE A 277 -11.90 -17.73 34.87
C ILE A 277 -12.96 -16.98 34.07
N ALA A 278 -13.93 -17.74 33.57
CA ALA A 278 -15.19 -17.21 33.07
C ALA A 278 -15.89 -16.46 34.21
N SER A 279 -16.09 -15.16 34.03
CA SER A 279 -16.95 -14.35 34.90
C SER A 279 -18.09 -13.80 34.07
N THR A 280 -19.28 -14.35 34.32
CA THR A 280 -20.57 -13.86 33.84
C THR A 280 -20.82 -12.46 34.40
N ASN A 281 -20.88 -11.46 33.53
CA ASN A 281 -21.60 -10.22 33.78
C ASN A 281 -22.36 -9.86 32.50
N SER A 282 -23.64 -9.54 32.69
CA SER A 282 -24.66 -9.23 31.70
C SER A 282 -24.16 -8.31 30.58
N PRO A 283 -24.70 -8.44 29.35
CA PRO A 283 -24.26 -7.63 28.22
C PRO A 283 -24.61 -6.16 28.50
N VAL A 284 -23.60 -5.35 28.79
CA VAL A 284 -23.63 -3.95 28.37
C VAL A 284 -23.85 -4.01 26.87
N PRO A 285 -24.89 -3.38 26.29
CA PRO A 285 -24.99 -3.32 24.85
C PRO A 285 -23.73 -2.63 24.35
N SER A 286 -22.84 -3.39 23.71
CA SER A 286 -21.67 -2.87 23.04
C SER A 286 -22.22 -1.90 22.00
N GLN A 287 -22.17 -0.60 22.27
CA GLN A 287 -22.45 0.36 21.23
C GLN A 287 -21.37 0.14 20.18
N HIS A 288 -21.73 -0.48 19.07
CA HIS A 288 -20.85 -0.65 17.93
C HIS A 288 -20.25 0.73 17.61
N ALA A 289 -18.93 0.81 17.53
CA ALA A 289 -18.30 2.08 17.18
C ALA A 289 -18.81 2.52 15.82
N PHE A 290 -19.25 3.77 15.69
CA PHE A 290 -19.67 4.29 14.40
C PHE A 290 -18.49 4.39 13.44
N ALA A 291 -17.34 4.86 13.94
CA ALA A 291 -16.11 4.98 13.16
C ALA A 291 -15.02 4.06 13.71
N LEU A 292 -14.28 3.42 12.82
CA LEU A 292 -13.05 2.69 13.11
C LEU A 292 -11.88 3.35 12.40
N ILE A 293 -10.90 3.82 13.17
CA ILE A 293 -9.70 4.47 12.65
C ILE A 293 -8.55 3.47 12.62
N ASP A 294 -7.84 3.45 11.50
CA ASP A 294 -6.68 2.62 11.31
C ASP A 294 -5.42 3.46 11.10
N ALA A 295 -4.53 3.44 12.09
CA ALA A 295 -3.21 4.04 11.96
C ALA A 295 -2.32 3.08 11.18
N ALA A 296 -1.92 3.43 9.95
CA ALA A 296 -1.10 2.56 9.11
C ALA A 296 0.24 2.20 9.76
N HIS A 297 0.79 1.05 9.36
CA HIS A 297 2.06 0.49 9.86
C HIS A 297 2.05 0.23 11.37
N GLY A 298 3.22 0.18 12.01
CA GLY A 298 3.36 -0.09 13.44
C GLY A 298 4.23 -1.31 13.74
N GLY A 299 4.77 -1.36 14.95
CA GLY A 299 5.78 -2.35 15.32
C GLY A 299 7.02 -2.19 14.46
N ASP A 300 7.45 -3.27 13.85
CA ASP A 300 8.62 -3.31 12.98
C ASP A 300 8.41 -2.64 11.60
N GLU A 301 7.15 -2.41 11.21
CA GLU A 301 6.83 -1.69 9.99
C GLU A 301 6.87 -0.19 10.30
N ARG A 302 7.96 0.49 9.91
CA ARG A 302 8.13 1.94 10.13
C ARG A 302 7.20 2.77 9.23
N GLY A 303 6.80 2.20 8.09
CA GLY A 303 6.21 2.91 6.96
C GLY A 303 7.24 3.73 6.21
N ALA A 304 6.79 4.76 5.50
CA ALA A 304 7.62 5.75 4.83
C ALA A 304 8.54 6.46 5.83
N ALA A 305 9.76 6.72 5.39
CA ALA A 305 10.72 7.50 6.14
C ALA A 305 10.52 8.98 5.85
N LEU A 306 9.65 9.62 6.63
CA LEU A 306 9.28 11.01 6.39
C LEU A 306 10.48 11.95 6.59
N SER A 307 11.24 11.75 7.66
CA SER A 307 12.58 12.33 7.84
C SER A 307 13.49 11.37 8.60
N ASP A 308 14.73 11.79 8.83
CA ASP A 308 15.75 11.15 9.66
C ASP A 308 15.21 10.61 10.99
N GLN A 309 14.30 11.37 11.62
CA GLN A 309 13.73 11.06 12.93
C GLN A 309 12.24 10.71 12.88
N LEU A 310 11.49 11.20 11.89
CA LEU A 310 10.04 11.04 11.82
C LEU A 310 9.65 9.79 11.01
N ALA A 311 8.99 8.83 11.66
CA ALA A 311 8.40 7.68 10.99
C ALA A 311 6.96 7.94 10.58
N GLU A 312 6.51 7.36 9.46
CA GLU A 312 5.09 7.37 9.10
C GLU A 312 4.22 6.77 10.21
N LYS A 313 4.61 5.62 10.79
CA LYS A 313 3.83 4.97 11.87
C LYS A 313 3.53 5.86 13.08
N ASP A 314 4.40 6.82 13.36
CA ASP A 314 4.27 7.75 14.49
C ASP A 314 3.33 8.90 14.13
N VAL A 315 3.45 9.45 12.92
CA VAL A 315 2.55 10.47 12.39
C VAL A 315 1.13 9.94 12.27
N THR A 316 0.96 8.76 11.69
CA THR A 316 -0.36 8.14 11.51
C THR A 316 -1.03 7.85 12.85
N LEU A 317 -0.30 7.34 13.85
CA LEU A 317 -0.82 7.14 15.19
C LEU A 317 -1.20 8.46 15.88
N SER A 318 -0.37 9.50 15.75
CA SER A 318 -0.63 10.81 16.34
C SER A 318 -1.90 11.45 15.78
N ILE A 319 -2.03 11.48 14.45
CA ILE A 319 -3.23 12.01 13.77
C ILE A 319 -4.45 11.15 14.10
N SER A 320 -4.31 9.82 14.17
CA SER A 320 -5.42 8.91 14.50
C SER A 320 -6.00 9.16 15.88
N ARG A 321 -5.14 9.43 16.87
CA ARG A 321 -5.55 9.79 18.23
C ARG A 321 -6.29 11.12 18.26
N LEU A 322 -5.79 12.13 17.54
CA LEU A 322 -6.47 13.42 17.39
C LEU A 322 -7.83 13.25 16.69
N LEU A 323 -7.89 12.47 15.61
CA LEU A 323 -9.12 12.19 14.88
C LEU A 323 -10.15 11.49 15.76
N ARG A 324 -9.74 10.50 16.58
CA ARG A 324 -10.64 9.89 17.57
C ARG A 324 -11.20 10.95 18.52
N SER A 325 -10.34 11.80 19.09
CA SER A 325 -10.77 12.85 20.01
C SER A 325 -11.77 13.82 19.37
N GLU A 326 -11.51 14.23 18.13
CA GLU A 326 -12.40 15.12 17.35
C GLU A 326 -13.74 14.45 17.01
N LEU A 327 -13.75 13.16 16.67
CA LEU A 327 -15.00 12.44 16.41
C LEU A 327 -15.81 12.22 17.70
N ILE A 328 -15.16 11.86 18.81
CA ILE A 328 -15.82 11.70 20.11
C ILE A 328 -16.44 13.02 20.59
N SER A 329 -15.72 14.14 20.43
CA SER A 329 -16.24 15.46 20.81
C SER A 329 -17.48 15.87 20.00
N ARG A 330 -17.67 15.30 18.81
CA ARG A 330 -18.83 15.46 17.92
C ARG A 330 -19.93 14.41 18.14
N GLY A 331 -19.81 13.60 19.19
CA GLY A 331 -20.79 12.56 19.55
C GLY A 331 -20.71 11.31 18.69
N ILE A 332 -19.57 11.06 18.03
CA ILE A 332 -19.34 9.87 17.21
C ILE A 332 -18.52 8.85 18.00
N VAL A 333 -19.14 7.71 18.35
CA VAL A 333 -18.46 6.59 19.01
C VAL A 333 -17.37 6.06 18.07
N THR A 334 -16.11 6.08 18.51
CA THR A 334 -14.96 5.85 17.64
C THR A 334 -13.89 4.99 18.32
N ASN A 335 -13.40 3.96 17.62
CA ASN A 335 -12.31 3.10 18.08
C ASN A 335 -11.10 3.19 17.14
N LEU A 336 -9.91 2.80 17.63
CA LEU A 336 -8.72 2.59 16.80
C LEU A 336 -8.44 1.09 16.65
N ILE A 337 -7.92 0.67 15.50
CA ILE A 337 -7.38 -0.68 15.31
C ILE A 337 -6.10 -0.88 16.15
N ARG A 338 -5.25 0.16 16.25
CA ARG A 338 -4.14 0.23 17.21
C ARG A 338 -4.09 1.58 17.91
N ASP A 339 -3.86 1.56 19.22
CA ASP A 339 -3.57 2.76 20.02
C ASP A 339 -2.15 2.70 20.61
N GLY A 340 -1.24 2.00 19.92
CA GLY A 340 0.15 1.80 20.30
C GLY A 340 1.03 1.42 19.11
N ASP A 341 2.32 1.31 19.35
CA ASP A 341 3.30 0.89 18.35
C ASP A 341 3.35 -0.64 18.25
N VAL A 342 2.36 -1.21 17.56
CA VAL A 342 2.20 -2.66 17.35
C VAL A 342 1.99 -2.96 15.88
N GLY A 343 2.61 -4.03 15.39
CA GLY A 343 2.44 -4.50 14.03
C GLY A 343 1.11 -5.22 13.85
N ILE A 344 0.35 -4.83 12.82
CA ILE A 344 -0.93 -5.45 12.45
C ILE A 344 -0.92 -5.66 10.94
N SER A 345 -1.12 -6.91 10.50
CA SER A 345 -1.13 -7.24 9.08
C SER A 345 -2.35 -6.66 8.36
N LEU A 346 -2.27 -6.53 7.04
CA LEU A 346 -3.39 -6.03 6.22
C LEU A 346 -4.65 -6.91 6.36
N ASP A 347 -4.49 -8.24 6.46
CA ASP A 347 -5.61 -9.16 6.68
C ASP A 347 -6.23 -9.00 8.07
N GLN A 348 -5.41 -8.78 9.10
CA GLN A 348 -5.90 -8.51 10.45
C GLN A 348 -6.67 -7.18 10.50
N ARG A 349 -6.18 -6.13 9.85
CA ARG A 349 -6.88 -4.83 9.76
C ARG A 349 -8.25 -4.98 9.11
N ALA A 350 -8.33 -5.67 7.97
CA ALA A 350 -9.58 -5.94 7.28
C ALA A 350 -10.54 -6.79 8.13
N ALA A 351 -10.04 -7.85 8.77
CA ALA A 351 -10.85 -8.71 9.63
C ALA A 351 -11.40 -7.94 10.85
N THR A 352 -10.58 -7.11 11.50
CA THR A 352 -11.02 -6.24 12.60
C THR A 352 -12.07 -5.23 12.14
N ALA A 353 -11.86 -4.61 10.97
CA ALA A 353 -12.83 -3.68 10.40
C ALA A 353 -14.18 -4.34 10.14
N ASN A 354 -14.18 -5.50 9.48
CA ASN A 354 -15.40 -6.23 9.14
C ASN A 354 -16.13 -6.77 10.37
N ALA A 355 -15.40 -7.15 11.43
CA ALA A 355 -15.99 -7.61 12.69
C ALA A 355 -16.51 -6.47 13.58
N SER A 356 -16.09 -5.22 13.36
CA SER A 356 -16.40 -4.09 14.25
C SER A 356 -17.87 -3.65 14.21
N GLY A 357 -18.54 -3.86 13.08
CA GLY A 357 -19.87 -3.29 12.81
C GLY A 357 -19.85 -1.77 12.63
N ALA A 358 -18.68 -1.17 12.36
CA ALA A 358 -18.57 0.27 12.15
C ALA A 358 -19.23 0.71 10.84
N ALA A 359 -19.82 1.91 10.85
CA ALA A 359 -20.42 2.54 9.68
C ALA A 359 -19.36 3.14 8.74
N ILE A 360 -18.16 3.42 9.26
CA ILE A 360 -17.03 3.87 8.46
C ILE A 360 -15.69 3.37 9.02
N TYR A 361 -14.82 2.95 8.11
CA TYR A 361 -13.41 2.71 8.31
C TYR A 361 -12.59 3.86 7.71
N ILE A 362 -11.62 4.38 8.47
CA ILE A 362 -10.75 5.49 8.06
C ILE A 362 -9.30 5.06 8.28
N CYS A 363 -8.54 4.85 7.20
CA CYS A 363 -7.11 4.58 7.30
C CYS A 363 -6.30 5.88 7.13
N LEU A 364 -5.28 6.08 7.96
CA LEU A 364 -4.37 7.21 7.88
C LEU A 364 -2.96 6.74 7.50
N HIS A 365 -2.46 7.30 6.41
CA HIS A 365 -1.08 7.19 5.90
C HIS A 365 -0.43 8.58 5.86
N ALA A 366 0.89 8.61 5.71
CA ALA A 366 1.62 9.84 5.47
C ALA A 366 2.80 9.61 4.52
N THR A 367 3.06 10.59 3.66
CA THR A 367 4.18 10.59 2.71
C THR A 367 4.81 11.97 2.62
N THR A 368 5.99 12.06 2.03
CA THR A 368 6.71 13.32 1.75
C THR A 368 6.51 13.81 0.33
N GLN A 369 5.90 12.99 -0.53
CA GLN A 369 5.71 13.30 -1.94
C GLN A 369 4.32 13.90 -2.18
N GLY A 370 4.26 14.97 -2.96
CA GLY A 370 3.03 15.64 -3.33
C GLY A 370 2.83 17.01 -2.67
N ASP A 371 1.84 17.74 -3.18
CA ASP A 371 1.47 19.10 -2.79
C ASP A 371 0.01 19.18 -2.26
N HIS A 372 -0.62 18.03 -2.04
CA HIS A 372 -2.02 17.89 -1.63
C HIS A 372 -2.21 16.66 -0.74
N LEU A 373 -3.23 16.68 0.12
CA LEU A 373 -3.74 15.44 0.73
C LEU A 373 -4.39 14.58 -0.33
N ALA A 374 -4.18 13.27 -0.27
CA ALA A 374 -4.86 12.34 -1.15
C ALA A 374 -5.90 11.52 -0.39
N LEU A 375 -7.12 11.46 -0.93
CA LEU A 375 -8.18 10.59 -0.46
C LEU A 375 -8.31 9.41 -1.42
N TYR A 376 -8.32 8.20 -0.89
CA TYR A 376 -8.47 6.98 -1.68
C TYR A 376 -9.74 6.23 -1.30
N THR A 377 -10.51 5.88 -2.32
CA THR A 377 -11.53 4.82 -2.24
C THR A 377 -11.07 3.59 -3.00
N ALA A 378 -11.67 2.44 -2.70
CA ALA A 378 -11.35 1.20 -3.38
C ALA A 378 -11.68 1.28 -4.89
N LEU A 379 -10.72 0.90 -5.74
CA LEU A 379 -10.97 0.61 -7.16
C LEU A 379 -11.17 -0.89 -7.32
N MET A 380 -12.39 -1.30 -7.64
CA MET A 380 -12.70 -2.70 -7.90
C MET A 380 -12.26 -3.06 -9.32
N GLN A 381 -11.36 -4.03 -9.45
CA GLN A 381 -11.17 -4.71 -10.71
C GLN A 381 -12.49 -5.42 -11.07
N SER A 382 -12.86 -5.43 -12.36
CA SER A 382 -14.10 -6.05 -12.83
C SER A 382 -14.08 -7.57 -12.64
N ALA A 383 -14.27 -8.04 -11.42
CA ALA A 383 -14.58 -9.41 -11.08
C ALA A 383 -16.07 -9.50 -10.74
N GLY A 384 -16.71 -10.60 -11.14
CA GLY A 384 -18.16 -10.78 -11.02
C GLY A 384 -18.64 -10.48 -9.59
N VAL A 385 -19.68 -9.65 -9.48
CA VAL A 385 -20.31 -9.32 -8.19
C VAL A 385 -20.73 -10.62 -7.50
N SER A 386 -20.12 -10.96 -6.36
CA SER A 386 -20.56 -12.11 -5.58
C SER A 386 -22.00 -11.87 -5.09
N ARG A 387 -22.92 -12.69 -5.58
CA ARG A 387 -24.35 -12.65 -5.23
C ARG A 387 -24.71 -13.57 -4.04
N GLY A 388 -23.72 -14.26 -3.45
CA GLY A 388 -23.90 -15.16 -2.31
C GLY A 388 -23.67 -14.51 -0.94
N ILE A 389 -23.88 -15.30 0.13
CA ILE A 389 -23.56 -14.92 1.52
C ILE A 389 -22.07 -14.79 1.79
N PHE A 390 -21.22 -15.36 0.92
CA PHE A 390 -19.78 -15.23 0.96
C PHE A 390 -19.35 -14.13 -0.01
N LEU A 391 -18.75 -13.07 0.52
CA LEU A 391 -18.12 -12.03 -0.28
C LEU A 391 -16.73 -12.51 -0.71
N ASP A 392 -16.39 -12.28 -1.97
CA ASP A 392 -15.01 -12.48 -2.42
C ASP A 392 -14.13 -11.45 -1.69
N TRP A 393 -13.09 -11.96 -1.02
CA TRP A 393 -12.20 -11.15 -0.20
C TRP A 393 -11.60 -9.97 -0.98
N GLY A 394 -11.21 -10.18 -2.24
CA GLY A 394 -10.60 -9.14 -3.08
C GLY A 394 -11.58 -8.07 -3.56
N THR A 395 -12.89 -8.31 -3.44
CA THR A 395 -13.95 -7.39 -3.91
C THR A 395 -15.01 -7.13 -2.85
N ALA A 396 -14.71 -7.38 -1.57
CA ALA A 396 -15.64 -7.25 -0.45
C ALA A 396 -16.21 -5.83 -0.33
N GLN A 397 -15.45 -4.83 -0.77
CA GLN A 397 -15.87 -3.43 -0.79
C GLN A 397 -17.00 -3.13 -1.78
N THR A 398 -17.19 -3.91 -2.85
CA THR A 398 -18.08 -3.59 -3.98
C THR A 398 -19.47 -3.06 -3.57
N ARG A 399 -20.08 -3.60 -2.51
CA ARG A 399 -21.42 -3.17 -2.04
C ARG A 399 -21.43 -1.84 -1.28
N TYR A 400 -20.26 -1.39 -0.84
CA TYR A 400 -20.05 -0.22 0.01
C TYR A 400 -19.38 0.94 -0.73
N THR A 401 -19.07 0.79 -2.02
CA THR A 401 -18.36 1.80 -2.82
C THR A 401 -19.11 3.13 -2.83
N GLN A 402 -20.44 3.13 -2.95
CA GLN A 402 -21.22 4.36 -2.92
C GLN A 402 -21.15 5.08 -1.56
N MET A 403 -21.17 4.33 -0.45
CA MET A 403 -21.00 4.93 0.88
C MET A 403 -19.57 5.44 1.07
N SER A 404 -18.55 4.77 0.52
CA SER A 404 -17.17 5.26 0.52
C SER A 404 -17.02 6.56 -0.25
N LEU A 405 -17.67 6.69 -1.42
CA LEU A 405 -17.70 7.94 -2.19
C LEU A 405 -18.40 9.06 -1.43
N ILE A 406 -19.48 8.77 -0.69
CA ILE A 406 -20.15 9.74 0.17
C ILE A 406 -19.21 10.19 1.30
N ALA A 407 -18.54 9.26 1.97
CA ALA A 407 -17.58 9.54 3.02
C ALA A 407 -16.42 10.40 2.52
N GLU A 408 -15.80 9.98 1.41
CA GLU A 408 -14.72 10.70 0.74
C GLU A 408 -15.15 12.11 0.37
N SER A 409 -16.31 12.28 -0.27
CA SER A 409 -16.82 13.59 -0.70
C SER A 409 -17.06 14.55 0.48
N GLY A 410 -17.57 14.03 1.60
CA GLY A 410 -17.73 14.80 2.84
C GLY A 410 -16.39 15.28 3.40
N VAL A 411 -15.42 14.38 3.52
CA VAL A 411 -14.05 14.70 3.97
C VAL A 411 -13.37 15.69 3.02
N ALA A 412 -13.47 15.49 1.71
CA ALA A 412 -12.88 16.37 0.71
C ALA A 412 -13.45 17.80 0.78
N SER A 413 -14.76 17.92 1.05
CA SER A 413 -15.43 19.22 1.16
C SER A 413 -14.89 20.01 2.35
N GLU A 414 -14.77 19.38 3.53
CA GLU A 414 -14.26 20.02 4.73
C GLU A 414 -12.76 20.35 4.64
N LEU A 415 -11.96 19.49 4.02
CA LEU A 415 -10.55 19.79 3.72
C LEU A 415 -10.42 21.05 2.85
N ARG A 416 -11.24 21.17 1.79
CA ARG A 416 -11.26 22.38 0.93
C ARG A 416 -11.70 23.63 1.68
N LEU A 417 -12.71 23.53 2.56
CA LEU A 417 -13.14 24.65 3.40
C LEU A 417 -12.04 25.13 4.35
N LYS A 418 -11.20 24.22 4.83
CA LYS A 418 -9.98 24.53 5.60
C LYS A 418 -8.80 24.97 4.75
N GLN A 419 -8.99 25.17 3.44
CA GLN A 419 -7.95 25.55 2.49
C GLN A 419 -6.78 24.55 2.45
N LEU A 420 -7.06 23.28 2.74
CA LEU A 420 -6.11 22.19 2.59
C LEU A 420 -6.30 21.60 1.17
N PRO A 421 -5.31 21.72 0.26
CA PRO A 421 -5.39 21.12 -1.05
C PRO A 421 -5.61 19.61 -0.93
N VAL A 422 -6.62 19.11 -1.63
CA VAL A 422 -7.00 17.70 -1.57
C VAL A 422 -7.37 17.19 -2.96
N ARG A 423 -6.94 15.97 -3.26
CA ARG A 423 -7.34 15.22 -4.46
C ARG A 423 -7.88 13.86 -4.09
N SER A 424 -8.77 13.36 -4.94
CA SER A 424 -9.50 12.11 -4.72
C SER A 424 -9.10 11.10 -5.79
N PHE A 425 -8.84 9.88 -5.37
CA PHE A 425 -8.36 8.80 -6.22
C PHE A 425 -9.14 7.51 -5.93
N ALA A 426 -9.22 6.65 -6.94
CA ALA A 426 -9.64 5.27 -6.75
C ALA A 426 -8.44 4.36 -7.03
N ALA A 427 -8.12 3.46 -6.11
CA ALA A 427 -7.00 2.54 -6.25
C ALA A 427 -7.30 1.17 -5.63
N PRO A 428 -6.74 0.06 -6.16
CA PRO A 428 -6.96 -1.28 -5.63
C PRO A 428 -6.09 -1.52 -4.37
N LEU A 429 -6.34 -0.74 -3.32
CA LEU A 429 -5.52 -0.73 -2.10
C LEU A 429 -6.08 -1.71 -1.07
N ARG A 430 -5.18 -2.45 -0.43
CA ARG A 430 -5.50 -3.21 0.78
C ARG A 430 -5.24 -2.33 2.02
N PRO A 431 -6.07 -2.41 3.07
CA PRO A 431 -7.22 -3.30 3.21
C PRO A 431 -8.52 -2.76 2.60
N LEU A 432 -8.56 -1.59 1.95
CA LEU A 432 -9.80 -0.99 1.43
C LEU A 432 -10.64 -1.98 0.60
N ASN A 433 -10.01 -2.75 -0.28
CA ASN A 433 -10.69 -3.76 -1.11
C ASN A 433 -11.36 -4.88 -0.30
N ASN A 434 -10.86 -5.15 0.91
CA ASN A 434 -11.27 -6.26 1.77
C ASN A 434 -12.32 -5.85 2.81
N ILE A 435 -12.75 -4.59 2.82
CA ILE A 435 -13.60 -4.03 3.88
C ILE A 435 -15.08 -4.02 3.48
N THR A 436 -15.94 -4.45 4.40
CA THR A 436 -17.41 -4.55 4.23
C THR A 436 -18.14 -3.40 4.90
N THR A 437 -17.59 -2.19 4.82
CA THR A 437 -18.23 -0.95 5.29
C THR A 437 -17.75 0.22 4.42
N ALA A 438 -18.28 1.43 4.65
CA ALA A 438 -17.74 2.64 4.03
C ALA A 438 -16.26 2.77 4.41
N ALA A 439 -15.38 2.99 3.45
CA ALA A 439 -13.94 2.96 3.67
C ALA A 439 -13.26 4.07 2.88
N VAL A 440 -12.48 4.89 3.58
CA VAL A 440 -11.64 5.93 2.99
C VAL A 440 -10.23 5.80 3.57
N ALA A 441 -9.20 5.87 2.71
CA ALA A 441 -7.84 6.11 3.18
C ALA A 441 -7.45 7.56 2.91
N VAL A 442 -6.73 8.14 3.85
CA VAL A 442 -6.23 9.51 3.79
C VAL A 442 -4.71 9.45 3.85
N GLU A 443 -4.06 9.93 2.79
CA GLU A 443 -2.62 10.08 2.73
C GLU A 443 -2.25 11.54 2.96
N VAL A 444 -1.54 11.79 4.06
CA VAL A 444 -1.15 13.13 4.51
C VAL A 444 0.21 13.50 3.93
N THR A 445 0.30 14.70 3.35
CA THR A 445 1.53 15.24 2.76
C THR A 445 1.88 16.61 3.36
N PRO A 446 3.16 17.03 3.34
CA PRO A 446 3.56 18.36 3.76
C PRO A 446 3.23 19.39 2.66
N LEU A 447 2.13 20.13 2.83
CA LEU A 447 1.59 21.06 1.82
C LEU A 447 2.52 22.25 1.46
N GLY A 448 3.52 22.54 2.30
CA GLY A 448 4.56 23.54 2.04
C GLY A 448 5.93 22.93 1.67
N GLY A 449 6.01 21.62 1.41
CA GLY A 449 7.25 20.89 1.12
C GLY A 449 8.16 20.64 2.33
N ALA A 450 7.92 21.30 3.46
CA ALA A 450 8.68 21.08 4.69
C ALA A 450 8.10 19.88 5.47
N VAL A 451 8.87 18.79 5.55
CA VAL A 451 8.49 17.57 6.29
C VAL A 451 8.14 17.85 7.76
N SER A 452 8.78 18.84 8.39
CA SER A 452 8.50 19.22 9.78
C SER A 452 7.03 19.57 10.02
N GLN A 453 6.30 19.99 8.99
CA GLN A 453 4.86 20.22 9.05
C GLN A 453 4.08 18.97 9.45
N LEU A 454 4.52 17.77 9.05
CA LEU A 454 3.89 16.49 9.42
C LEU A 454 3.94 16.22 10.92
N ALA A 455 4.91 16.80 11.64
CA ALA A 455 5.02 16.71 13.10
C ALA A 455 4.35 17.90 13.83
N ALA A 456 3.94 18.94 13.11
CA ALA A 456 3.39 20.14 13.72
C ALA A 456 1.98 19.87 14.27
N ALA A 457 1.78 20.14 15.56
CA ALA A 457 0.53 19.84 16.25
C ALA A 457 -0.68 20.56 15.62
N ASP A 458 -0.54 21.81 15.21
CA ASP A 458 -1.63 22.58 14.59
C ASP A 458 -2.01 22.03 13.22
N PHE A 459 -1.03 21.54 12.46
CA PHE A 459 -1.29 20.88 11.18
C PHE A 459 -2.04 19.57 11.37
N GLN A 460 -1.56 18.71 12.27
CA GLN A 460 -2.22 17.45 12.58
C GLN A 460 -3.65 17.66 13.11
N ARG A 461 -3.88 18.66 13.97
CA ARG A 461 -5.22 19.05 14.46
C ARG A 461 -6.11 19.55 13.34
N SER A 462 -5.59 20.38 12.43
CA SER A 462 -6.36 20.90 11.30
C SER A 462 -6.86 19.77 10.40
N ILE A 463 -6.00 18.78 10.10
CA ILE A 463 -6.37 17.60 9.32
C ILE A 463 -7.40 16.76 10.06
N ALA A 464 -7.11 16.39 11.31
CA ALA A 464 -8.01 15.56 12.12
C ALA A 464 -9.40 16.21 12.27
N GLY A 465 -9.44 17.52 12.53
CA GLY A 465 -10.69 18.27 12.65
C GLY A 465 -11.47 18.34 11.34
N ALA A 466 -10.80 18.49 10.19
CA ALA A 466 -11.45 18.50 8.87
C ALA A 466 -12.04 17.13 8.51
N ILE A 467 -11.28 16.04 8.75
CA ILE A 467 -11.77 14.68 8.55
C ILE A 467 -12.97 14.42 9.47
N ALA A 468 -12.88 14.78 10.75
CA ALA A 468 -13.95 14.59 11.71
C ALA A 468 -15.23 15.36 11.33
N ALA A 469 -15.09 16.60 10.87
CA ALA A 469 -16.20 17.40 10.36
C ALA A 469 -16.85 16.71 9.16
N GLY A 470 -16.06 16.29 8.17
CA GLY A 470 -16.58 15.68 6.95
C GLY A 470 -17.32 14.37 7.21
N VAL A 471 -16.82 13.54 8.13
CA VAL A 471 -17.51 12.31 8.58
C VAL A 471 -18.79 12.64 9.34
N THR A 472 -18.81 13.70 10.13
CA THR A 472 -20.00 14.15 10.87
C THR A 472 -21.10 14.61 9.91
N ASP A 473 -20.73 15.36 8.87
CA ASP A 473 -21.69 15.93 7.91
C ASP A 473 -22.42 14.87 7.08
N VAL A 474 -21.77 13.72 6.87
CA VAL A 474 -22.35 12.60 6.11
C VAL A 474 -22.84 11.47 7.01
N ARG A 475 -22.80 11.64 8.34
CA ARG A 475 -23.13 10.60 9.33
C ARG A 475 -24.46 9.89 9.03
N ASP A 476 -25.51 10.66 8.79
CA ASP A 476 -26.87 10.12 8.60
C ASP A 476 -26.97 9.31 7.29
N LYS A 477 -26.16 9.64 6.28
CA LYS A 477 -26.08 8.89 5.02
C LYS A 477 -25.33 7.57 5.18
N LEU A 478 -24.35 7.52 6.07
CA LEU A 478 -23.56 6.30 6.34
C LEU A 478 -24.33 5.27 7.17
N GLN A 479 -25.29 5.68 7.99
CA GLN A 479 -26.14 4.77 8.76
C GLN A 479 -27.15 3.99 7.89
N GLY A 480 -27.41 4.44 6.67
CA GLY A 480 -28.37 3.84 5.73
C GLY A 480 -27.80 2.77 4.80
N GLY A 481 -26.55 2.33 4.99
CA GLY A 481 -25.89 1.36 4.13
C GLY A 481 -26.57 -0.03 4.11
N PRO A 482 -26.27 -0.87 3.09
CA PRO A 482 -26.75 -2.24 3.05
C PRO A 482 -26.26 -3.00 4.28
N LYS A 483 -27.20 -3.62 5.01
CA LYS A 483 -26.93 -4.49 6.16
C LYS A 483 -26.64 -5.91 5.72
#